data_AF-A0A7V3WLM3-F1
#
_entry.id   AF-A0A7V3WLM3-F1
#
_cell.length_a   1.000
_cell.length_b   1.000
_cell.length_c   1.000
_cell.angle_alpha   90.00
_cell.angle_beta   90.00
_cell.angle_gamma   90.00
#
_symmetry.space_group_name_H-M   'P 1'
#
loop_
_entity.id
_entity.type
_entity.pdbx_description
1 polymer ?
#
loop_
_entity_poly.entity_id
_entity_poly.type
_entity_poly.pdbx_seq_one_letter_code
_entity_poly.pdbx_strand_id
1 'polypeptide(L)'
;KDSTAINGFNDLANSKVRAVALGEPGSVPCGQYSDEVLKFFGILDKIKAKSVLAKDVREVLTWVETQNADAGLVYKTDALVSQKVKIAAVAPAESHSLIVYPAALIKGSRSTDAAKEFLSFLSNSKAKAVFERYGFSTKT
;
A
#
# COMPACT_ATOMS: atom_id res chain seq x y z
N LYS A 1 17.66 -15.61 6.35
CA LYS A 1 19.13 -15.62 6.54
C LYS A 1 19.62 -14.19 6.42
N ASP A 2 20.39 -13.73 7.40
CA ASP A 2 20.72 -12.32 7.73
C ASP A 2 21.47 -11.51 6.65
N SER A 3 20.79 -10.94 5.66
CA SER A 3 21.47 -10.02 4.71
C SER A 3 21.16 -8.53 4.92
N THR A 4 20.03 -8.17 5.54
CA THR A 4 19.63 -6.78 5.81
C THR A 4 18.53 -6.79 6.86
N ALA A 5 18.85 -6.61 8.14
CA ALA A 5 17.81 -6.50 9.17
C ALA A 5 17.06 -5.16 8.98
N ILE A 6 16.02 -5.17 8.15
CA ILE A 6 15.09 -4.04 7.98
C ILE A 6 13.98 -4.25 9.01
N ASN A 7 13.98 -3.42 10.06
CA ASN A 7 12.98 -3.44 11.13
C ASN A 7 12.19 -2.13 11.21
N GLY A 8 12.60 -1.12 10.44
CA GLY A 8 11.91 0.17 10.38
C GLY A 8 12.22 0.95 9.10
N PHE A 9 11.49 2.05 8.90
CA PHE A 9 11.64 2.90 7.72
C PHE A 9 13.06 3.46 7.58
N ASN A 10 13.68 3.89 8.69
CA ASN A 10 15.05 4.43 8.66
C ASN A 10 16.09 3.42 8.16
N ASP A 11 15.86 2.11 8.33
CA ASP A 11 16.78 1.08 7.84
C ASP A 11 16.81 1.02 6.30
N LEU A 12 15.78 1.53 5.62
CA LEU A 12 15.76 1.62 4.15
C LEU A 12 16.89 2.51 3.64
N ALA A 13 17.38 3.46 4.43
CA ALA A 13 18.52 4.31 4.07
C ALA A 13 19.88 3.59 4.18
N ASN A 14 19.95 2.43 4.85
CA ASN A 14 21.20 1.69 5.03
C ASN A 14 21.81 1.27 3.68
N SER A 15 23.14 1.37 3.54
CA SER A 15 23.87 1.01 2.31
C SER A 15 23.75 -0.47 1.94
N LYS A 16 23.41 -1.35 2.90
CA LYS A 16 23.15 -2.77 2.64
C LYS A 16 21.83 -3.02 1.90
N VAL A 17 20.89 -2.06 1.93
CA VAL A 17 19.64 -2.13 1.15
C VAL A 17 19.95 -1.69 -0.27
N ARG A 18 19.78 -2.61 -1.23
CA ARG A 18 20.12 -2.47 -2.65
C ARG A 18 18.96 -1.92 -3.47
N ALA A 19 17.73 -2.35 -3.17
CA ALA A 19 16.53 -1.91 -3.89
C ALA A 19 15.31 -1.82 -2.96
N VAL A 20 14.55 -0.73 -3.11
CA VAL A 20 13.28 -0.48 -2.42
C VAL A 20 12.18 -0.31 -3.47
N ALA A 21 11.21 -1.23 -3.49
CA ALA A 21 10.07 -1.16 -4.40
C ALA A 21 9.00 -0.19 -3.87
N LEU A 22 8.60 0.76 -4.71
CA LEU A 22 7.56 1.76 -4.42
C LEU A 22 6.58 1.79 -5.58
N GLY A 23 5.33 2.20 -5.34
CA GLY A 23 4.46 2.60 -6.45
C GLY A 23 4.95 3.92 -7.05
N GLU A 24 4.77 4.10 -8.35
CA GLU A 24 5.02 5.40 -9.01
C GLU A 24 4.13 6.49 -8.39
N PRO A 25 4.67 7.49 -7.65
CA PRO A 25 3.86 8.48 -6.94
C PRO A 25 3.00 9.34 -7.88
N GLY A 26 3.39 9.49 -9.16
CA GLY A 26 2.58 10.20 -10.14
C GLY A 26 1.25 9.54 -10.50
N SER A 27 1.11 8.22 -10.32
CA SER A 27 -0.06 7.45 -10.80
C SER A 27 -0.60 6.40 -9.82
N VAL A 28 0.18 6.02 -8.81
CA VAL A 28 -0.17 4.95 -7.87
C VAL A 28 -0.44 5.55 -6.49
N PRO A 29 -1.66 5.45 -5.93
CA PRO A 29 -1.96 5.97 -4.60
C PRO A 29 -1.02 5.45 -3.50
N CYS A 30 -0.66 4.16 -3.52
CA CYS A 30 0.32 3.60 -2.59
C CYS A 30 1.70 4.27 -2.72
N GLY A 31 2.09 4.68 -3.93
CA GLY A 31 3.29 5.47 -4.18
C GLY A 31 3.23 6.84 -3.52
N GLN A 32 2.09 7.53 -3.61
CA GLN A 32 1.87 8.84 -2.97
C GLN A 32 1.99 8.75 -1.45
N TYR A 33 1.31 7.78 -0.82
CA TYR A 33 1.43 7.55 0.61
C TYR A 33 2.85 7.15 1.01
N SER A 34 3.53 6.33 0.20
CA SER A 34 4.93 5.98 0.43
C SER A 34 5.82 7.21 0.44
N ASP A 35 5.61 8.12 -0.50
CA ASP A 35 6.32 9.39 -0.59
C ASP A 35 6.14 10.25 0.68
N GLU A 36 4.91 10.36 1.18
CA GLU A 36 4.60 11.06 2.43
C GLU A 36 5.32 10.42 3.63
N VAL A 37 5.24 9.09 3.77
CA VAL A 37 5.91 8.34 4.85
C VAL A 37 7.41 8.58 4.81
N LEU A 38 8.03 8.43 3.63
CA LEU A 38 9.48 8.59 3.47
C LEU A 38 9.94 10.03 3.69
N LYS A 39 9.11 11.03 3.35
CA LYS A 39 9.32 12.45 3.69
C LYS A 39 9.22 12.68 5.19
N PHE A 40 8.21 12.11 5.86
CA PHE A 40 8.04 12.20 7.31
C PHE A 40 9.27 11.68 8.07
N PHE A 41 9.85 10.57 7.62
CA PHE A 41 11.09 10.03 8.20
C PHE A 41 12.38 10.73 7.72
N GLY A 42 12.29 11.68 6.78
CA GLY A 42 13.46 12.40 6.27
C GLY A 42 14.46 11.52 5.50
N ILE A 43 13.95 10.48 4.82
CA ILE A 43 14.78 9.49 4.11
C ILE A 43 14.49 9.40 2.61
N LEU A 44 13.45 10.07 2.09
CA LEU A 44 13.07 9.99 0.68
C LEU A 44 14.26 10.23 -0.26
N ASP A 45 14.98 11.34 -0.08
CA ASP A 45 16.15 11.67 -0.91
C ASP A 45 17.30 10.67 -0.75
N LYS A 46 17.45 10.09 0.44
CA LYS A 46 18.52 9.11 0.75
C LYS A 46 18.30 7.77 0.04
N ILE A 47 17.05 7.41 -0.24
CA ILE A 47 16.72 6.14 -0.88
C ILE A 47 16.43 6.27 -2.38
N LYS A 48 16.28 7.49 -2.90
CA LYS A 48 15.90 7.76 -4.29
C LYS A 48 16.71 6.98 -5.32
N ALA A 49 18.03 6.88 -5.14
CA ALA A 49 18.92 6.17 -6.07
C ALA A 49 18.71 4.64 -6.11
N LYS A 50 18.05 4.07 -5.09
CA LYS A 50 17.73 2.64 -4.99
C LYS A 50 16.23 2.36 -4.99
N SER A 51 15.41 3.38 -5.24
CA SER A 51 13.98 3.22 -5.43
C SER A 51 13.68 2.67 -6.82
N VAL A 52 12.86 1.63 -6.91
CA VAL A 52 12.31 1.10 -8.17
C VAL A 52 10.81 1.32 -8.17
N LEU A 53 10.31 1.97 -9.22
CA LEU A 53 8.92 2.43 -9.30
C LEU A 53 8.07 1.42 -10.08
N ALA A 54 7.03 0.92 -9.42
CA ALA A 54 6.08 -0.06 -9.93
C ALA A 54 4.81 0.64 -10.43
N LYS A 55 4.13 0.00 -11.38
CA LYS A 55 2.88 0.52 -11.98
C LYS A 55 1.66 0.37 -11.08
N ASP A 56 1.74 -0.49 -10.06
CA ASP A 56 0.70 -0.70 -9.05
C ASP A 56 1.29 -1.34 -7.77
N VAL A 57 0.51 -1.40 -6.69
CA VAL A 57 0.94 -1.96 -5.40
C VAL A 57 1.17 -3.48 -5.43
N ARG A 58 0.57 -4.19 -6.38
CA ARG A 58 0.72 -5.65 -6.51
C ARG A 58 2.05 -6.01 -7.15
N GLU A 59 2.53 -5.18 -8.07
CA GLU A 59 3.88 -5.30 -8.63
C GLU A 59 4.95 -4.99 -7.57
N VAL A 60 4.75 -4.01 -6.69
CA VAL A 60 5.61 -3.80 -5.50
C VAL A 60 5.70 -5.08 -4.67
N LEU A 61 4.55 -5.65 -4.30
CA LEU A 61 4.50 -6.90 -3.53
C LEU A 61 5.25 -8.03 -4.26
N THR A 62 5.01 -8.20 -5.56
CA THR A 62 5.64 -9.24 -6.38
C THR A 62 7.16 -9.12 -6.38
N TRP A 63 7.71 -7.90 -6.47
CA TRP A 63 9.17 -7.70 -6.44
C TRP A 63 9.79 -8.05 -5.08
N VAL A 64 9.08 -7.83 -3.98
CA VAL A 64 9.53 -8.28 -2.65
C VAL A 64 9.42 -9.81 -2.54
N GLU A 65 8.31 -10.41 -2.99
CA GLU A 65 8.13 -11.88 -2.97
C GLU A 65 9.20 -12.63 -3.77
N THR A 66 9.63 -12.04 -4.88
CA THR A 66 10.64 -12.60 -5.79
C THR A 66 12.07 -12.18 -5.45
N GLN A 67 12.26 -11.39 -4.39
CA GLN A 67 13.56 -10.87 -3.95
C GLN A 67 14.26 -9.99 -5.00
N ASN A 68 13.51 -9.45 -5.96
CA ASN A 68 13.97 -8.42 -6.89
C ASN A 68 14.12 -7.06 -6.20
N ALA A 69 13.42 -6.85 -5.09
CA ALA A 69 13.62 -5.74 -4.15
C ALA A 69 13.83 -6.27 -2.73
N ASP A 70 14.67 -5.60 -1.94
CA ASP A 70 14.95 -6.01 -0.54
C ASP A 70 13.82 -5.61 0.41
N ALA A 71 13.07 -4.57 0.07
CA ALA A 71 11.88 -4.11 0.77
C ALA A 71 10.92 -3.42 -0.20
N GLY A 72 9.66 -3.26 0.22
CA GLY A 72 8.69 -2.45 -0.51
C GLY A 72 7.62 -1.91 0.43
N LEU A 73 7.02 -0.78 0.04
CA LEU A 73 5.92 -0.17 0.77
C LEU A 73 4.60 -0.56 0.07
N VAL A 74 3.75 -1.27 0.81
CA VAL A 74 2.45 -1.77 0.34
C VAL A 74 1.37 -1.51 1.39
N TYR A 75 0.10 -1.67 1.05
CA TYR A 75 -0.95 -1.68 2.07
C TYR A 75 -0.84 -2.93 2.95
N LYS A 76 -1.21 -2.81 4.22
CA LYS A 76 -1.25 -3.93 5.16
C LYS A 76 -2.08 -5.11 4.61
N THR A 77 -3.19 -4.82 3.94
CA THR A 77 -4.06 -5.82 3.31
C THR A 77 -3.34 -6.63 2.24
N ASP A 78 -2.44 -6.00 1.46
CA ASP A 78 -1.63 -6.69 0.44
C ASP A 78 -0.53 -7.56 1.07
N ALA A 79 0.09 -7.09 2.16
CA ALA A 79 1.06 -7.91 2.89
C ALA A 79 0.40 -9.15 3.52
N LEU A 80 -0.82 -9.02 4.07
CA LEU A 80 -1.54 -10.10 4.75
C LEU A 80 -1.98 -11.24 3.82
N VAL A 81 -2.10 -11.00 2.51
CA VAL A 81 -2.47 -12.06 1.55
C VAL A 81 -1.28 -12.92 1.11
N SER A 82 -0.05 -12.50 1.41
CA SER A 82 1.16 -13.23 1.03
C SER A 82 1.79 -13.98 2.21
N GLN A 83 2.24 -15.20 1.95
CA GLN A 83 3.02 -16.01 2.90
C GLN A 83 4.55 -15.90 2.65
N LYS A 84 4.96 -15.14 1.64
CA LYS A 84 6.37 -15.02 1.21
C LYS A 84 7.04 -13.75 1.74
N VAL A 85 6.26 -12.83 2.30
CA VAL A 85 6.75 -11.58 2.86
C VAL A 85 6.44 -11.51 4.34
N LYS A 86 7.11 -10.59 5.05
CA LYS A 86 6.80 -10.24 6.43
C LYS A 86 6.64 -8.73 6.54
N ILE A 87 5.79 -8.28 7.46
CA ILE A 87 5.67 -6.86 7.78
C ILE A 87 6.88 -6.48 8.64
N ALA A 88 7.78 -5.66 8.11
CA ALA A 88 8.93 -5.14 8.85
C ALA A 88 8.52 -4.01 9.81
N ALA A 89 7.64 -3.12 9.36
CA ALA A 89 7.09 -2.00 10.13
C ALA A 89 5.72 -1.59 9.58
N VAL A 90 4.93 -0.90 10.40
CA VAL A 90 3.68 -0.24 9.99
C VAL A 90 3.88 1.26 10.08
N ALA A 91 3.47 2.00 9.04
CA ALA A 91 3.58 3.45 9.01
C ALA A 91 2.71 4.08 10.13
N PRO A 92 3.23 5.05 10.90
CA PRO A 92 2.42 5.83 11.84
C PRO A 92 1.31 6.58 11.11
N ALA A 93 0.15 6.76 11.73
CA ALA A 93 -1.01 7.39 11.07
C ALA A 93 -0.75 8.86 10.71
N GLU A 94 0.12 9.54 11.47
CA GLU A 94 0.57 10.91 11.26
C GLU A 94 1.61 11.06 10.13
N SER A 95 2.15 9.95 9.62
CA SER A 95 3.18 9.96 8.57
C SER A 95 2.63 10.04 7.16
N HIS A 96 1.31 9.95 6.99
CA HIS A 96 0.65 10.01 5.69
C HIS A 96 -0.80 10.51 5.82
N SER A 97 -1.34 10.98 4.70
CA SER A 97 -2.75 11.29 4.53
C SER A 97 -3.63 10.06 4.78
N LEU A 98 -4.88 10.27 5.19
CA LEU A 98 -5.80 9.16 5.48
C LEU A 98 -6.04 8.32 4.22
N ILE A 99 -5.79 7.02 4.30
CA ILE A 99 -6.04 6.07 3.22
C ILE A 99 -7.55 5.78 3.16
N VAL A 100 -8.22 6.31 2.14
CA VAL A 100 -9.67 6.14 1.91
C VAL A 100 -9.91 5.50 0.54
N TYR A 101 -10.89 4.58 0.49
CA TYR A 101 -11.36 3.94 -0.73
C TYR A 101 -12.77 4.43 -1.08
N PRO A 102 -12.91 5.56 -1.83
CA PRO A 102 -14.21 6.07 -2.19
C PRO A 102 -14.89 5.18 -3.25
N ALA A 103 -16.20 5.03 -3.15
CA ALA A 103 -17.03 4.41 -4.17
C ALA A 103 -18.09 5.40 -4.64
N ALA A 104 -18.32 5.48 -5.95
CA ALA A 104 -19.24 6.45 -6.55
C ALA A 104 -19.97 5.87 -7.77
N LEU A 105 -21.15 6.42 -8.06
CA LEU A 105 -21.89 6.11 -9.28
C LEU A 105 -21.28 6.84 -10.48
N ILE A 106 -21.09 6.12 -11.58
CA ILE A 106 -20.68 6.72 -12.84
C ILE A 106 -21.90 7.39 -13.48
N LYS A 107 -21.81 8.71 -13.73
CA LYS A 107 -22.91 9.53 -14.29
C LYS A 107 -23.51 8.96 -15.58
N GLY A 108 -22.70 8.32 -16.42
CA GLY A 108 -23.10 7.71 -17.69
C GLY A 108 -23.55 6.24 -17.60
N SER A 109 -23.82 5.70 -16.41
CA SER A 109 -24.19 4.29 -16.26
C SER A 109 -25.53 3.98 -16.94
N ARG A 110 -25.52 3.00 -17.85
CA ARG A 110 -26.73 2.45 -18.48
C ARG A 110 -27.55 1.56 -17.53
N SER A 111 -27.00 1.24 -16.37
CA SER A 111 -27.60 0.39 -15.35
C SER A 111 -27.64 1.14 -14.02
N THR A 112 -28.22 2.34 -14.03
CA THR A 112 -28.17 3.27 -12.89
C THR A 112 -28.80 2.66 -11.63
N ASP A 113 -29.92 1.97 -11.74
CA ASP A 113 -30.60 1.41 -10.56
C ASP A 113 -29.85 0.22 -9.95
N ALA A 114 -29.38 -0.71 -10.78
CA ALA A 114 -28.50 -1.79 -10.32
C ALA A 114 -27.19 -1.25 -9.70
N ALA A 115 -26.63 -0.17 -10.25
CA ALA A 115 -25.44 0.47 -9.67
C ALA A 115 -25.72 1.11 -8.30
N LYS A 116 -26.89 1.74 -8.11
CA LYS A 116 -27.33 2.25 -6.80
C LYS A 116 -27.52 1.12 -5.79
N GLU A 117 -28.18 0.04 -6.18
CA GLU A 117 -28.37 -1.14 -5.34
C GLU A 117 -27.03 -1.73 -4.91
N PHE A 118 -26.08 -1.86 -5.84
CA PHE A 118 -24.74 -2.36 -5.53
C PHE A 118 -23.98 -1.42 -4.59
N LEU A 119 -24.02 -0.10 -4.80
CA LEU A 119 -23.39 0.86 -3.91
C LEU A 119 -23.98 0.82 -2.50
N SER A 120 -25.31 0.68 -2.40
CA SER A 120 -25.99 0.48 -1.12
C SER A 120 -25.59 -0.84 -0.46
N PHE A 121 -25.43 -1.91 -1.25
CA PHE A 121 -24.97 -3.20 -0.76
C PHE A 121 -23.55 -3.12 -0.18
N LEU A 122 -22.62 -2.43 -0.85
CA LEU A 122 -21.25 -2.24 -0.35
C LEU A 122 -21.18 -1.54 1.01
N SER A 123 -22.22 -0.79 1.38
CA SER A 123 -22.30 -0.06 2.65
C SER A 123 -23.02 -0.83 3.77
N ASN A 124 -23.57 -2.01 3.50
CA ASN A 124 -24.30 -2.79 4.50
C ASN A 124 -23.38 -3.61 5.42
N SER A 125 -23.94 -4.20 6.48
CA SER A 125 -23.18 -4.98 7.46
C SER A 125 -22.50 -6.23 6.87
N LYS A 126 -23.11 -6.89 5.88
CA LYS A 126 -22.53 -8.08 5.23
C LYS A 126 -21.27 -7.72 4.44
N ALA A 127 -21.31 -6.66 3.65
CA ALA A 127 -20.16 -6.18 2.91
C ALA A 127 -19.06 -5.65 3.84
N LYS A 128 -19.44 -4.89 4.88
CA LYS A 128 -18.50 -4.40 5.91
C LYS A 128 -17.72 -5.54 6.57
N ALA A 129 -18.40 -6.63 6.97
CA ALA A 129 -17.75 -7.79 7.55
C ALA A 129 -16.73 -8.45 6.61
N VAL A 130 -17.00 -8.45 5.30
CA VAL A 130 -16.03 -8.94 4.30
C VAL A 130 -14.81 -8.01 4.23
N PHE A 131 -15.01 -6.70 4.16
CA PHE A 131 -13.93 -5.73 4.17
C PHE A 131 -13.04 -5.86 5.41
N GLU A 132 -13.64 -5.95 6.60
CA GLU A 132 -12.93 -6.14 7.88
C GLU A 132 -12.14 -7.45 7.90
N ARG A 133 -12.70 -8.55 7.39
CA ARG A 133 -12.01 -9.84 7.29
C ARG A 133 -10.74 -9.76 6.44
N TYR A 134 -10.72 -8.91 5.42
CA TYR A 134 -9.54 -8.66 4.59
C TYR A 134 -8.64 -7.52 5.11
N GLY A 135 -8.95 -6.94 6.27
CA GLY A 135 -8.11 -5.96 6.97
C GLY A 135 -8.42 -4.50 6.64
N PHE A 136 -9.53 -4.21 5.96
CA PHE A 136 -9.99 -2.84 5.74
C PHE A 136 -10.71 -2.31 6.98
N SER A 137 -10.59 -0.99 7.22
CA SER A 137 -11.38 -0.31 8.26
C SER A 137 -12.66 0.26 7.65
N THR A 138 -13.78 -0.08 8.27
CA THR A 138 -15.14 0.33 7.93
C THR A 138 -15.63 1.29 9.02
N LYS A 139 -14.92 2.41 9.24
CA LYS A 139 -15.40 3.44 10.17
C LYS A 139 -16.83 3.81 9.79
N THR A 140 -17.69 3.82 10.80
CA THR A 140 -19.08 4.26 10.69
C THR A 140 -19.12 5.77 10.89
#